data_AF-A0A7X5C043-F1
#
_entry.id   AF-A0A7X5C043-F1
#
_cell.length_a   1.000
_cell.length_b   1.000
_cell.length_c   1.000
_cell.angle_alpha   90.00
_cell.angle_beta   90.00
_cell.angle_gamma   90.00
#
_symmetry.space_group_name_H-M   'P 1'
#
loop_
_entity.id
_entity.type
_entity.pdbx_description
1 polymer ?
#
loop_
_entity_poly.entity_id
_entity_poly.type
_entity_poly.pdbx_seq_one_letter_code
_entity_poly.pdbx_strand_id
1 'polypeptide(L)'
;MEEVAQGITIENVGMLDLTGKQEDDLSGVTLIQNVGLILVPQALTAALMKIAQKNVGLTVTLPEPSANGKLKVISGQVTIGGEAFANENGSADDVLVIVGQVIVTSPVAKIGFGEVHAAGQFIFPKASEAILAGGITRLAGQIVYYHKEAPRLFVGNDTFSKGFFELFDTPMSMVLVGDFEFESDVDIALLKQKVTEIVLVGSLKAPKPLVPLLQLLAVTKLGDIIGIEPADMLDAAGAE
;
A
#
# COMPACT_ATOMS: atom_id res chain seq x y z
N MET A 1 -46.46 -20.03 -2.07
CA MET A 1 -45.42 -19.36 -1.28
C MET A 1 -44.15 -19.55 -2.06
N GLU A 2 -43.68 -18.52 -2.76
CA GLU A 2 -42.36 -18.54 -3.40
C GLU A 2 -41.32 -18.51 -2.28
N GLU A 3 -40.49 -19.54 -2.19
CA GLU A 3 -39.24 -19.48 -1.46
C GLU A 3 -38.39 -18.39 -2.11
N VAL A 4 -38.26 -17.26 -1.41
CA VAL A 4 -37.26 -16.26 -1.75
C VAL A 4 -35.91 -16.92 -1.51
N ALA A 5 -35.26 -17.38 -2.58
CA ALA A 5 -33.91 -17.90 -2.50
C ALA A 5 -33.03 -16.86 -1.80
N GLN A 6 -32.55 -17.17 -0.59
CA GLN A 6 -31.66 -16.29 0.15
C GLN A 6 -30.35 -16.19 -0.62
N GLY A 7 -30.15 -15.07 -1.30
CA GLY A 7 -28.92 -14.77 -2.01
C GLY A 7 -27.72 -14.65 -1.06
N ILE A 8 -26.56 -15.04 -1.54
CA ILE A 8 -25.29 -14.96 -0.82
C ILE A 8 -24.79 -13.51 -0.87
N THR A 9 -24.37 -13.00 0.29
CA THR A 9 -23.68 -11.71 0.40
C THR A 9 -22.20 -11.96 0.67
N ILE A 10 -21.33 -11.33 -0.12
CA ILE A 10 -19.89 -11.28 0.14
C ILE A 10 -19.60 -9.93 0.81
N GLU A 11 -19.06 -9.95 2.03
CA GLU A 11 -18.83 -8.70 2.74
C GLU A 11 -17.60 -8.68 3.66
N ASN A 12 -17.13 -7.46 3.93
CA ASN A 12 -16.04 -7.14 4.86
C ASN A 12 -14.72 -7.83 4.49
N VAL A 13 -14.34 -7.73 3.21
CA VAL A 13 -13.14 -8.35 2.66
C VAL A 13 -12.16 -7.28 2.20
N GLY A 14 -10.90 -7.36 2.61
CA GLY A 14 -9.86 -6.43 2.11
C GLY A 14 -9.63 -6.56 0.60
N MET A 15 -9.54 -7.81 0.11
CA MET A 15 -9.42 -8.13 -1.31
C MET A 15 -10.29 -9.34 -1.66
N LEU A 16 -11.22 -9.16 -2.60
CA LEU A 16 -11.95 -10.24 -3.25
C LEU A 16 -11.21 -10.66 -4.52
N ASP A 17 -10.53 -11.79 -4.46
CA ASP A 17 -9.82 -12.36 -5.60
C ASP A 17 -10.70 -13.35 -6.36
N LEU A 18 -11.07 -12.99 -7.60
CA LEU A 18 -11.83 -13.85 -8.50
C LEU A 18 -10.93 -14.56 -9.52
N THR A 19 -9.60 -14.50 -9.36
CA THR A 19 -8.69 -15.28 -10.19
C THR A 19 -8.95 -16.77 -10.01
N GLY A 20 -9.05 -17.49 -11.14
CA GLY A 20 -9.38 -18.92 -11.15
C GLY A 20 -10.85 -19.27 -10.88
N LYS A 21 -11.73 -18.27 -10.71
CA LYS A 21 -13.18 -18.49 -10.64
C LYS A 21 -13.82 -18.57 -12.02
N GLN A 22 -14.99 -19.18 -12.07
CA GLN A 22 -15.87 -19.26 -13.24
C GLN A 22 -17.18 -18.50 -12.98
N GLU A 23 -17.97 -18.24 -14.02
CA GLU A 23 -19.24 -17.51 -13.86
C GLU A 23 -20.19 -18.22 -12.87
N ASP A 24 -20.23 -19.55 -12.87
CA ASP A 24 -21.06 -20.34 -11.98
C ASP A 24 -20.64 -20.20 -10.50
N ASP A 25 -19.38 -19.86 -10.20
CA ASP A 25 -18.93 -19.60 -8.83
C ASP A 25 -19.56 -18.32 -8.25
N LEU A 26 -20.04 -17.43 -9.13
CA LEU A 26 -20.76 -16.21 -8.74
C LEU A 26 -22.28 -16.43 -8.70
N SER A 27 -22.76 -17.63 -9.05
CA SER A 27 -24.18 -17.94 -9.03
C SER A 27 -24.74 -17.84 -7.60
N GLY A 28 -25.87 -17.16 -7.47
CA GLY A 28 -26.50 -16.93 -6.15
C GLY A 28 -25.89 -15.80 -5.33
N VAL A 29 -24.77 -15.20 -5.73
CA VAL A 29 -24.28 -13.98 -5.09
C VAL A 29 -25.14 -12.79 -5.53
N THR A 30 -25.78 -12.13 -4.57
CA THR A 30 -26.71 -11.03 -4.84
C THR A 30 -26.17 -9.66 -4.43
N LEU A 31 -25.22 -9.63 -3.49
CA LEU A 31 -24.61 -8.41 -2.98
C LEU A 31 -23.12 -8.62 -2.67
N ILE A 32 -22.30 -7.68 -3.11
CA ILE A 32 -20.91 -7.51 -2.67
C ILE A 32 -20.83 -6.17 -1.95
N GLN A 33 -20.43 -6.18 -0.68
CA GLN A 33 -20.32 -4.92 0.08
C GLN A 33 -19.12 -4.82 1.01
N ASN A 34 -18.66 -3.59 1.25
CA ASN A 34 -17.50 -3.31 2.11
C ASN A 34 -16.27 -4.12 1.67
N VAL A 35 -15.92 -4.00 0.39
CA VAL A 35 -14.76 -4.67 -0.20
C VAL A 35 -13.73 -3.63 -0.61
N GLY A 36 -12.50 -3.73 -0.10
CA GLY A 36 -11.45 -2.76 -0.44
C GLY A 36 -11.10 -2.81 -1.93
N LEU A 37 -10.90 -4.02 -2.44
CA LEU A 37 -10.44 -4.29 -3.79
C LEU A 37 -11.09 -5.56 -4.36
N ILE A 38 -11.52 -5.53 -5.61
CA ILE A 38 -11.92 -6.72 -6.36
C ILE A 38 -10.93 -6.94 -7.50
N LEU A 39 -10.32 -8.11 -7.56
CA LEU A 39 -9.52 -8.55 -8.70
C LEU A 39 -10.36 -9.47 -9.58
N VAL A 40 -10.66 -9.07 -10.82
CA VAL A 40 -11.59 -9.79 -11.68
C VAL A 40 -10.97 -10.14 -13.04
N PRO A 41 -10.94 -11.42 -13.44
CA PRO A 41 -10.62 -11.80 -14.82
C PRO A 41 -11.57 -11.14 -15.81
N GLN A 42 -11.07 -10.74 -16.99
CA GLN A 42 -11.89 -10.09 -18.02
C GLN A 42 -13.18 -10.87 -18.33
N ALA A 43 -13.09 -12.20 -18.44
CA ALA A 43 -14.22 -13.11 -18.68
C ALA A 43 -15.35 -13.00 -17.63
N LEU A 44 -15.04 -12.70 -16.37
CA LEU A 44 -16.05 -12.62 -15.29
C LEU A 44 -16.67 -11.23 -15.12
N THR A 45 -16.17 -10.22 -15.84
CA THR A 45 -16.62 -8.83 -15.69
C THR A 45 -18.13 -8.70 -15.90
N ALA A 46 -18.67 -9.35 -16.93
CA ALA A 46 -20.10 -9.28 -17.23
C ALA A 46 -20.96 -9.93 -16.14
N ALA A 47 -20.50 -11.02 -15.53
CA ALA A 47 -21.17 -11.68 -14.42
C ALA A 47 -21.13 -10.81 -13.15
N LEU A 48 -19.96 -10.27 -12.81
CA LEU A 48 -19.76 -9.38 -11.66
C LEU A 48 -20.66 -8.13 -11.72
N MET A 49 -20.86 -7.56 -12.91
CA MET A 49 -21.70 -6.37 -13.10
C MET A 49 -23.20 -6.60 -12.85
N LYS A 50 -23.65 -7.86 -12.77
CA LYS A 50 -25.05 -8.21 -12.44
C LYS A 50 -25.29 -8.24 -10.92
N ILE A 51 -24.23 -8.27 -10.12
CA ILE A 51 -24.29 -8.35 -8.67
C ILE A 51 -24.33 -6.92 -8.11
N ALA A 52 -25.23 -6.64 -7.17
CA ALA A 52 -25.27 -5.33 -6.52
C ALA A 52 -23.95 -5.08 -5.77
N GLN A 53 -23.40 -3.87 -5.87
CA GLN A 53 -22.14 -3.51 -5.23
C GLN A 53 -22.34 -2.27 -4.34
N LYS A 54 -21.84 -2.32 -3.09
CA LYS A 54 -21.93 -1.21 -2.13
C LYS A 54 -20.61 -1.04 -1.37
N ASN A 55 -20.07 0.18 -1.30
CA ASN A 55 -18.79 0.43 -0.63
C ASN A 55 -17.65 -0.47 -1.14
N VAL A 56 -17.52 -0.58 -2.47
CA VAL A 56 -16.37 -1.22 -3.11
C VAL A 56 -15.34 -0.13 -3.44
N GLY A 57 -14.11 -0.29 -2.96
CA GLY A 57 -13.07 0.72 -3.13
C GLY A 57 -12.52 0.78 -4.56
N LEU A 58 -12.11 -0.36 -5.11
CA LEU A 58 -11.59 -0.46 -6.47
C LEU A 58 -11.89 -1.82 -7.08
N THR A 59 -12.24 -1.85 -8.37
CA THR A 59 -12.32 -3.09 -9.16
C THR A 59 -11.25 -3.06 -10.23
N VAL A 60 -10.35 -4.04 -10.23
CA VAL A 60 -9.26 -4.18 -11.19
C VAL A 60 -9.59 -5.34 -12.12
N THR A 61 -9.87 -5.01 -13.38
CA THR A 61 -10.01 -6.01 -14.43
C THR A 61 -8.64 -6.44 -14.92
N LEU A 62 -8.36 -7.73 -14.82
CA LEU A 62 -7.14 -8.33 -15.33
C LEU A 62 -7.18 -8.35 -16.86
N PRO A 63 -6.16 -7.80 -17.54
CA PRO A 63 -6.08 -7.86 -18.99
C PRO A 63 -5.82 -9.31 -19.44
N GLU A 64 -6.34 -9.65 -20.62
CA GLU A 64 -5.89 -10.85 -21.32
C GLU A 64 -4.52 -10.58 -21.97
N PRO A 65 -3.46 -11.33 -21.62
CA PRO A 65 -2.18 -11.18 -22.27
C PRO A 65 -2.28 -11.59 -23.75
N SER A 66 -1.32 -11.15 -24.57
CA SER A 66 -1.25 -11.57 -25.97
C SER A 66 -1.03 -13.09 -26.06
N ALA A 67 -1.22 -13.68 -27.25
CA ALA A 67 -1.19 -15.14 -27.45
C ALA A 67 0.09 -15.85 -26.93
N ASN A 68 1.21 -15.12 -26.80
CA ASN A 68 2.48 -15.64 -26.28
C ASN A 68 2.86 -15.07 -24.90
N GLY A 69 2.09 -14.11 -24.39
CA GLY A 69 2.34 -13.44 -23.13
C GLY A 69 1.72 -14.19 -21.95
N LYS A 70 2.30 -14.00 -20.77
CA LYS A 70 1.76 -14.49 -19.50
C LYS A 70 1.31 -13.33 -18.63
N LEU A 71 0.25 -13.57 -17.87
CA LEU A 71 -0.17 -12.65 -16.82
C LEU A 71 0.54 -13.00 -15.51
N LYS A 72 1.29 -12.04 -14.97
CA LYS A 72 1.88 -12.13 -13.63
C LYS A 72 1.11 -11.19 -12.71
N VAL A 73 0.48 -11.74 -11.69
CA VAL A 73 -0.21 -10.97 -10.66
C VAL A 73 0.61 -10.97 -9.37
N ILE A 74 0.85 -9.78 -8.82
CA ILE A 74 1.39 -9.59 -7.48
C ILE A 74 0.30 -8.84 -6.69
N SER A 75 -0.25 -9.45 -5.65
CA SER A 75 -1.35 -8.87 -4.89
C SER A 75 -1.11 -8.90 -3.38
N GLY A 76 -1.71 -7.93 -2.67
CA GLY A 76 -1.70 -7.85 -1.21
C GLY A 76 -0.75 -6.79 -0.64
N GLN A 77 -0.26 -7.03 0.59
CA GLN A 77 0.78 -6.21 1.23
C GLN A 77 2.12 -6.92 1.08
N VAL A 78 2.99 -6.42 0.18
CA VAL A 78 4.23 -7.13 -0.17
C VAL A 78 5.45 -6.21 -0.24
N THR A 79 6.61 -6.77 0.10
CA THR A 79 7.91 -6.12 -0.03
C THR A 79 8.75 -6.87 -1.05
N ILE A 80 9.19 -6.20 -2.10
CA ILE A 80 9.93 -6.79 -3.24
C ILE A 80 11.12 -5.92 -3.64
N GLY A 81 12.11 -6.48 -4.33
CA GLY A 81 13.16 -5.69 -4.97
C GLY A 81 12.74 -5.18 -6.36
N GLY A 82 13.41 -4.15 -6.85
CA GLY A 82 13.21 -3.56 -8.18
C GLY A 82 13.49 -4.55 -9.32
N GLU A 83 14.30 -5.58 -9.08
CA GLU A 83 14.53 -6.70 -10.00
C GLU A 83 13.25 -7.47 -10.36
N ALA A 84 12.21 -7.41 -9.53
CA ALA A 84 10.91 -8.03 -9.80
C ALA A 84 10.26 -7.49 -11.10
N PHE A 85 10.63 -6.27 -11.52
CA PHE A 85 10.17 -5.60 -12.73
C PHE A 85 10.97 -5.96 -13.98
N ALA A 86 12.19 -6.50 -13.83
CA ALA A 86 13.10 -6.73 -14.94
C ALA A 86 12.65 -7.86 -15.90
N ASN A 87 11.79 -8.76 -15.41
CA ASN A 87 11.26 -9.92 -16.13
C ASN A 87 12.35 -10.77 -16.82
N GLU A 88 13.46 -11.05 -16.14
CA GLU A 88 14.68 -11.60 -16.77
C GLU A 88 14.46 -12.91 -17.56
N ASN A 89 13.55 -13.76 -17.09
CA ASN A 89 13.24 -15.05 -17.71
C ASN A 89 11.87 -15.07 -18.41
N GLY A 90 11.26 -13.90 -18.63
CA GLY A 90 9.93 -13.76 -19.24
C GLY A 90 9.97 -13.24 -20.68
N SER A 91 8.79 -13.00 -21.23
CA SER A 91 8.57 -12.39 -22.53
C SER A 91 8.30 -10.89 -22.39
N ALA A 92 8.67 -10.11 -23.41
CA ALA A 92 8.22 -8.72 -23.54
C ALA A 92 6.71 -8.60 -23.78
N ASP A 93 6.03 -9.71 -24.09
CA ASP A 93 4.58 -9.81 -24.18
C ASP A 93 3.90 -10.07 -22.82
N ASP A 94 4.68 -10.35 -21.77
CA ASP A 94 4.13 -10.60 -20.45
C ASP A 94 3.56 -9.30 -19.85
N VAL A 95 2.48 -9.46 -19.08
CA VAL A 95 1.79 -8.38 -18.38
C VAL A 95 1.98 -8.55 -16.89
N LEU A 96 2.46 -7.49 -16.23
CA LEU A 96 2.53 -7.42 -14.78
C LEU A 96 1.35 -6.63 -14.24
N VAL A 97 0.55 -7.26 -13.38
CA VAL A 97 -0.47 -6.58 -12.59
C VAL A 97 -0.05 -6.59 -11.13
N ILE A 98 0.14 -5.42 -10.55
CA ILE A 98 0.50 -5.25 -9.14
C ILE A 98 -0.66 -4.57 -8.43
N VAL A 99 -1.17 -5.19 -7.38
CA VAL A 99 -2.35 -4.70 -6.67
C VAL A 99 -2.19 -4.72 -5.16
N GLY A 100 -2.60 -3.65 -4.49
CA GLY A 100 -2.53 -3.52 -3.04
C GLY A 100 -1.44 -2.56 -2.58
N GLN A 101 -0.73 -2.90 -1.51
CA GLN A 101 0.29 -2.06 -0.91
C GLN A 101 1.66 -2.69 -1.13
N VAL A 102 2.49 -2.08 -1.97
CA VAL A 102 3.78 -2.66 -2.36
C VAL A 102 4.91 -1.73 -2.00
N ILE A 103 5.90 -2.27 -1.30
CA ILE A 103 7.14 -1.57 -0.99
C ILE A 103 8.27 -2.18 -1.82
N VAL A 104 8.92 -1.34 -2.62
CA VAL A 104 10.06 -1.74 -3.44
C VAL A 104 11.33 -1.27 -2.75
N THR A 105 12.23 -2.20 -2.44
CA THR A 105 13.38 -1.92 -1.57
C THR A 105 14.67 -1.56 -2.32
N SER A 106 14.71 -1.81 -3.63
CA SER A 106 15.85 -1.50 -4.51
C SER A 106 15.39 -0.78 -5.78
N PRO A 107 16.23 0.06 -6.41
CA PRO A 107 15.86 0.77 -7.63
C PRO A 107 15.41 -0.17 -8.75
N VAL A 108 14.30 0.19 -9.41
CA VAL A 108 13.88 -0.47 -10.65
C VAL A 108 14.83 -0.02 -11.76
N ALA A 109 15.75 -0.90 -12.16
CA ALA A 109 16.72 -0.60 -13.21
C ALA A 109 16.16 -0.81 -14.63
N LYS A 110 15.15 -1.68 -14.77
CA LYS A 110 14.52 -2.04 -16.05
C LYS A 110 13.12 -2.55 -15.82
N ILE A 111 12.22 -2.25 -16.74
CA ILE A 111 10.91 -2.91 -16.87
C ILE A 111 10.98 -3.84 -18.09
N GLY A 112 10.83 -5.14 -17.87
CA GLY A 112 10.86 -6.16 -18.92
C GLY A 112 9.49 -6.68 -19.33
N PHE A 113 8.42 -6.18 -18.70
CA PHE A 113 7.03 -6.47 -19.07
C PHE A 113 6.58 -5.55 -20.19
N GLY A 114 5.72 -6.04 -21.07
CA GLY A 114 5.10 -5.23 -22.13
C GLY A 114 4.08 -4.25 -21.58
N GLU A 115 3.38 -4.67 -20.53
CA GLU A 115 2.46 -3.82 -19.79
C GLU A 115 2.67 -3.96 -18.27
N VAL A 116 2.60 -2.84 -17.56
CA VAL A 116 2.59 -2.81 -16.10
C VAL A 116 1.35 -2.07 -15.62
N HIS A 117 0.44 -2.79 -14.98
CA HIS A 117 -0.78 -2.24 -14.38
C HIS A 117 -0.60 -2.22 -12.87
N ALA A 118 -0.66 -1.04 -12.27
CA ALA A 118 -0.46 -0.85 -10.84
C ALA A 118 -1.74 -0.27 -10.23
N ALA A 119 -2.29 -0.93 -9.22
CA ALA A 119 -3.49 -0.49 -8.52
C ALA A 119 -3.32 -0.55 -6.99
N GLY A 120 -3.39 0.59 -6.31
CA GLY A 120 -3.18 0.69 -4.87
C GLY A 120 -2.06 1.67 -4.48
N GLN A 121 -1.30 1.34 -3.44
CA GLN A 121 -0.27 2.21 -2.88
C GLN A 121 1.11 1.60 -3.08
N PHE A 122 1.99 2.33 -3.74
CA PHE A 122 3.32 1.84 -4.06
C PHE A 122 4.38 2.77 -3.51
N ILE A 123 5.38 2.21 -2.85
CA ILE A 123 6.50 2.94 -2.27
C ILE A 123 7.77 2.48 -2.97
N PHE A 124 8.47 3.41 -3.62
CA PHE A 124 9.66 3.12 -4.41
C PHE A 124 10.86 3.97 -3.97
N PRO A 125 12.09 3.51 -4.24
CA PRO A 125 13.24 4.40 -4.20
C PRO A 125 13.08 5.46 -5.30
N LYS A 126 13.39 6.72 -4.97
CA LYS A 126 13.33 7.86 -5.90
C LYS A 126 14.10 7.62 -7.20
N ALA A 127 15.19 6.85 -7.13
CA ALA A 127 15.97 6.44 -8.30
C ALA A 127 15.16 5.68 -9.38
N SER A 128 13.99 5.12 -9.03
CA SER A 128 13.12 4.40 -9.96
C SER A 128 12.17 5.33 -10.74
N GLU A 129 12.02 6.59 -10.32
CA GLU A 129 10.97 7.50 -10.81
C GLU A 129 10.98 7.66 -12.33
N ALA A 130 12.16 7.91 -12.92
CA ALA A 130 12.28 8.13 -14.36
C ALA A 130 11.84 6.91 -15.19
N ILE A 131 12.16 5.71 -14.71
CA ILE A 131 11.79 4.45 -15.38
C ILE A 131 10.31 4.16 -15.20
N LEU A 132 9.77 4.39 -14.00
CA LEU A 132 8.35 4.15 -13.71
C LEU A 132 7.42 5.13 -14.41
N ALA A 133 7.83 6.40 -14.58
CA ALA A 133 7.02 7.44 -15.21
C ALA A 133 6.59 7.09 -16.65
N GLY A 134 7.44 6.37 -17.40
CA GLY A 134 7.12 5.89 -18.74
C GLY A 134 6.77 4.40 -18.82
N GLY A 135 7.09 3.63 -17.79
CA GLY A 135 6.94 2.17 -17.82
C GLY A 135 5.69 1.61 -17.15
N ILE A 136 4.99 2.41 -16.33
CA ILE A 136 3.66 2.04 -15.82
C ILE A 136 2.61 2.38 -16.86
N THR A 137 2.01 1.35 -17.45
CA THR A 137 0.98 1.47 -18.50
C THR A 137 -0.35 1.96 -17.94
N ARG A 138 -0.73 1.49 -16.73
CA ARG A 138 -1.95 1.90 -16.05
C ARG A 138 -1.69 2.05 -14.56
N LEU A 139 -2.11 3.18 -14.00
CA LEU A 139 -2.00 3.47 -12.58
C LEU A 139 -3.37 3.85 -12.02
N ALA A 140 -3.82 3.13 -11.00
CA ALA A 140 -5.00 3.45 -10.20
C ALA A 140 -4.61 3.50 -8.72
N GLY A 141 -4.24 4.67 -8.21
CA GLY A 141 -3.79 4.84 -6.83
C GLY A 141 -2.63 5.82 -6.75
N GLN A 142 -1.66 5.54 -5.88
CA GLN A 142 -0.60 6.48 -5.55
C GLN A 142 0.78 5.84 -5.51
N ILE A 143 1.78 6.59 -5.97
CA ILE A 143 3.19 6.24 -5.88
C ILE A 143 3.88 7.25 -4.97
N VAL A 144 4.63 6.74 -4.02
CA VAL A 144 5.45 7.50 -3.08
C VAL A 144 6.90 7.14 -3.29
N TYR A 145 7.77 8.15 -3.22
CA TYR A 145 9.21 7.96 -3.34
C TYR A 145 9.92 8.27 -2.02
N TYR A 146 10.85 7.38 -1.64
CA TYR A 146 11.84 7.65 -0.59
C TYR A 146 13.20 8.00 -1.21
N HIS A 147 13.94 8.93 -0.59
CA HIS A 147 15.11 9.54 -1.20
C HIS A 147 16.44 8.94 -0.73
N LYS A 148 16.50 8.48 0.51
CA LYS A 148 17.73 7.87 1.06
C LYS A 148 17.87 6.41 0.68
N GLU A 149 19.11 5.97 0.58
CA GLU A 149 19.42 4.55 0.48
C GLU A 149 19.15 3.86 1.82
N ALA A 150 18.56 2.67 1.77
CA ALA A 150 18.24 1.85 2.94
C ALA A 150 17.47 2.58 4.07
N PRO A 151 16.29 3.18 3.79
CA PRO A 151 15.45 3.70 4.85
C PRO A 151 14.99 2.56 5.76
N ARG A 152 14.74 2.86 7.04
CA ARG A 152 14.01 1.94 7.91
C ARG A 152 12.52 2.03 7.62
N LEU A 153 11.95 0.90 7.23
CA LEU A 153 10.55 0.75 6.88
C LEU A 153 9.77 0.20 8.07
N PHE A 154 8.71 0.90 8.46
CA PHE A 154 7.76 0.50 9.47
C PHE A 154 6.37 0.43 8.84
N VAL A 155 5.67 -0.69 9.05
CA VAL A 155 4.33 -0.93 8.49
C VAL A 155 3.42 -1.45 9.59
N GLY A 156 2.27 -0.81 9.79
CA GLY A 156 1.32 -1.14 10.84
C GLY A 156 1.23 -0.04 11.87
N ASN A 157 1.19 -0.42 13.15
CA ASN A 157 1.01 0.51 14.25
C ASN A 157 2.13 0.32 15.27
N ASP A 158 2.92 1.36 15.50
CA ASP A 158 4.04 1.31 16.44
C ASP A 158 4.20 2.63 17.20
N THR A 159 4.76 2.51 18.40
CA THR A 159 5.10 3.65 19.26
C THR A 159 6.62 3.73 19.41
N PHE A 160 7.17 4.93 19.27
CA PHE A 160 8.61 5.19 19.32
C PHE A 160 8.94 6.09 20.51
N SER A 161 9.65 5.54 21.49
CA SER A 161 10.16 6.25 22.65
C SER A 161 11.56 6.81 22.42
N LYS A 162 12.04 7.64 23.34
CA LYS A 162 13.46 8.05 23.39
C LYS A 162 14.41 6.86 23.35
N GLY A 163 14.08 5.82 24.12
CA GLY A 163 14.88 4.59 24.20
C GLY A 163 15.08 3.94 22.82
N PHE A 164 14.04 3.93 21.97
CA PHE A 164 14.16 3.43 20.60
C PHE A 164 15.18 4.22 19.78
N PHE A 165 15.11 5.56 19.80
CA PHE A 165 16.03 6.40 19.02
C PHE A 165 17.47 6.36 19.53
N GLU A 166 17.67 6.11 20.83
CA GLU A 166 19.00 5.98 21.44
C GLU A 166 19.73 4.69 21.03
N LEU A 167 19.03 3.66 20.54
CA LEU A 167 19.65 2.41 20.05
C LEU A 167 20.45 2.58 18.75
N PHE A 168 20.29 3.69 18.04
CA PHE A 168 20.96 3.92 16.76
C PHE A 168 22.14 4.87 16.93
N ASP A 169 23.35 4.44 16.57
CA ASP A 169 24.54 5.29 16.61
C ASP A 169 24.53 6.36 15.51
N THR A 170 23.90 6.06 14.38
CA THR A 170 23.83 6.95 13.20
C THR A 170 22.41 7.43 12.94
N PRO A 171 22.23 8.65 12.39
CA PRO A 171 20.92 9.13 11.96
C PRO A 171 20.30 8.21 10.90
N MET A 172 18.96 8.11 10.88
CA MET A 172 18.22 7.25 9.96
C MET A 172 17.14 8.00 9.17
N SER A 173 16.86 7.48 7.97
CA SER A 173 15.63 7.79 7.21
C SER A 173 14.54 6.81 7.61
N MET A 174 13.31 7.29 7.76
CA MET A 174 12.15 6.48 8.14
C MET A 174 11.09 6.52 7.03
N VAL A 175 10.55 5.35 6.69
CA VAL A 175 9.33 5.20 5.90
C VAL A 175 8.27 4.61 6.82
N LEU A 176 7.25 5.41 7.12
CA LEU A 176 6.17 5.09 8.05
C LEU A 176 4.90 4.83 7.25
N VAL A 177 4.36 3.60 7.32
CA VAL A 177 3.11 3.23 6.64
C VAL A 177 2.08 2.65 7.62
N GLY A 178 1.10 3.46 8.03
CA GLY A 178 0.12 3.11 9.06
C GLY A 178 -0.01 4.20 10.13
N ASP A 179 -0.29 3.81 11.38
CA ASP A 179 -0.56 4.73 12.49
C ASP A 179 0.55 4.66 13.55
N PHE A 180 1.32 5.74 13.69
CA PHE A 180 2.49 5.78 14.56
C PHE A 180 2.35 6.83 15.65
N GLU A 181 3.09 6.63 16.73
CA GLU A 181 3.16 7.59 17.82
C GLU A 181 4.60 7.80 18.28
N PHE A 182 5.00 9.06 18.46
CA PHE A 182 6.23 9.40 19.18
C PHE A 182 5.84 9.73 20.63
N GLU A 183 6.47 9.06 21.59
CA GLU A 183 6.14 9.25 23.00
C GLU A 183 6.54 10.65 23.51
N SER A 184 6.00 11.00 24.67
CA SER A 184 6.29 12.28 25.34
C SER A 184 7.74 12.50 25.75
N ASP A 185 8.54 11.42 25.83
CA ASP A 185 9.96 11.47 26.17
C ASP A 185 10.88 11.78 24.96
N VAL A 186 10.31 11.82 23.75
CA VAL A 186 11.01 12.19 22.52
C VAL A 186 11.08 13.71 22.42
N ASP A 187 12.29 14.27 22.37
CA ASP A 187 12.51 15.71 22.25
C ASP A 187 13.03 16.14 20.86
N ILE A 188 12.98 17.45 20.60
CA ILE A 188 13.42 18.07 19.34
C ILE A 188 14.90 17.78 19.06
N ALA A 189 15.76 17.76 20.08
CA ALA A 189 17.19 17.60 19.92
C ALA A 189 17.51 16.17 19.48
N LEU A 190 16.88 15.19 20.13
CA LEU A 190 16.97 13.78 19.79
C LEU A 190 16.53 13.52 18.35
N LEU A 191 15.37 14.03 17.93
CA LEU A 191 14.90 13.82 16.55
C LEU A 191 15.81 14.47 15.52
N LYS A 192 16.28 15.70 15.75
CA LYS A 192 17.26 16.34 14.84
C LYS A 192 18.56 15.55 14.73
N GLN A 193 18.96 14.87 15.80
CA GLN A 193 20.16 14.05 15.81
C GLN A 193 19.94 12.69 15.15
N LYS A 194 18.77 12.07 15.33
CA LYS A 194 18.54 10.65 14.99
C LYS A 194 17.73 10.45 13.72
N VAL A 195 16.98 11.43 13.25
CA VAL A 195 16.09 11.28 12.08
C VAL A 195 16.46 12.31 11.01
N THR A 196 16.83 11.81 9.82
CA THR A 196 17.22 12.67 8.69
C THR A 196 16.06 13.04 7.79
N GLU A 197 15.10 12.11 7.62
CA GLU A 197 13.93 12.30 6.77
C GLU A 197 12.82 11.33 7.21
N ILE A 198 11.58 11.70 6.93
CA ILE A 198 10.40 10.88 7.10
C ILE A 198 9.63 10.85 5.77
N VAL A 199 9.25 9.65 5.33
CA VAL A 199 8.19 9.43 4.36
C VAL A 199 7.00 8.89 5.14
N LEU A 200 5.95 9.68 5.29
CA LEU A 200 4.76 9.31 6.03
C LEU A 200 3.61 8.98 5.09
N VAL A 201 3.06 7.78 5.23
CA VAL A 201 1.75 7.42 4.69
C VAL A 201 0.86 6.88 5.81
N GLY A 202 -0.17 7.62 6.18
CA GLY A 202 -1.01 7.33 7.35
C GLY A 202 -0.91 8.44 8.41
N SER A 203 -1.01 8.09 9.70
CA SER A 203 -1.00 9.05 10.79
C SER A 203 0.25 8.96 11.67
N LEU A 204 0.74 10.11 12.13
CA LEU A 204 1.81 10.20 13.12
C LEU A 204 1.37 11.14 14.24
N LYS A 205 1.14 10.59 15.42
CA LYS A 205 0.88 11.35 16.64
C LYS A 205 2.20 11.69 17.34
N ALA A 206 2.31 12.88 17.89
CA ALA A 206 3.50 13.30 18.62
C ALA A 206 3.19 14.46 19.57
N PRO A 207 4.02 14.69 20.60
CA PRO A 207 3.94 15.90 21.42
C PRO A 207 3.87 17.15 20.54
N LYS A 208 2.93 18.05 20.84
CA LYS A 208 2.71 19.29 20.07
C LYS A 208 4.00 20.06 19.71
N PRO A 209 5.01 20.18 20.60
CA PRO A 209 6.28 20.85 20.25
C PRO A 209 7.06 20.18 19.10
N LEU A 210 6.87 18.89 18.83
CA LEU A 210 7.57 18.17 17.76
C LEU A 210 6.94 18.37 16.39
N VAL A 211 5.65 18.72 16.33
CA VAL A 211 4.88 18.78 15.07
C VAL A 211 5.57 19.62 13.98
N PRO A 212 6.06 20.85 14.25
CA PRO A 212 6.74 21.63 13.21
C PRO A 212 8.02 20.96 12.69
N LEU A 213 8.78 20.29 13.56
CA LEU A 213 9.97 19.55 13.14
C LEU A 213 9.59 18.33 12.30
N LEU A 214 8.56 17.59 12.69
CA LEU A 214 8.08 16.42 11.95
C LEU A 214 7.55 16.82 10.57
N GLN A 215 6.84 17.94 10.46
CA GLN A 215 6.41 18.50 9.18
C GLN A 215 7.59 18.88 8.28
N LEU A 216 8.69 19.40 8.86
CA LEU A 216 9.91 19.70 8.13
C LEU A 216 10.66 18.44 7.68
N LEU A 217 10.75 17.42 8.54
CA LEU A 217 11.42 16.14 8.24
C LEU A 217 10.62 15.28 7.26
N ALA A 218 9.29 15.45 7.21
CA ALA A 218 8.40 14.74 6.31
C ALA A 218 8.58 15.21 4.86
N VAL A 219 9.54 14.61 4.14
CA VAL A 219 9.82 14.90 2.73
C VAL A 219 8.69 14.46 1.80
N THR A 220 7.90 13.47 2.25
CA THR A 220 6.61 13.11 1.67
C THR A 220 5.62 12.86 2.80
N LYS A 221 4.44 13.49 2.74
CA LYS A 221 3.35 13.34 3.72
C LYS A 221 2.04 13.04 2.99
N LEU A 222 1.57 11.80 3.12
CA LEU A 222 0.24 11.37 2.68
C LEU A 222 -0.57 10.90 3.89
N GLY A 223 -1.26 11.83 4.52
CA GLY A 223 -1.97 11.61 5.78
C GLY A 223 -1.64 12.72 6.77
N ASP A 224 -1.63 12.44 8.07
CA ASP A 224 -1.71 13.45 9.12
C ASP A 224 -0.58 13.36 10.15
N ILE A 225 -0.10 14.52 10.58
CA ILE A 225 0.79 14.64 11.75
C ILE A 225 -0.01 15.39 12.80
N ILE A 226 -0.27 14.73 13.93
CA ILE A 226 -1.24 15.16 14.93
C ILE A 226 -0.49 15.49 16.22
N GLY A 227 -0.64 16.73 16.69
CA GLY A 227 -0.08 17.16 17.96
C GLY A 227 -0.99 16.76 19.12
N ILE A 228 -0.48 15.96 20.04
CA ILE A 228 -1.19 15.55 21.26
C ILE A 228 -0.66 16.31 22.47
N GLU A 229 -1.58 16.71 23.36
CA GLU A 229 -1.22 17.27 24.67
C GLU A 229 -0.67 16.15 25.56
N PRO A 230 0.28 16.43 26.47
CA PRO A 230 0.78 15.42 27.42
C PRO A 230 -0.31 14.74 28.25
N ALA A 231 -1.43 15.44 28.49
CA ALA A 231 -2.59 14.90 29.22
C ALA A 231 -3.35 13.82 28.42
N ASP A 232 -3.39 13.94 27.08
CA ASP A 232 -4.13 13.01 26.21
C ASP A 232 -3.33 11.73 25.91
N MET A 233 -2.03 11.69 26.27
CA MET A 233 -1.16 10.51 26.08
C MET A 233 -1.33 9.46 27.18
N LEU A 234 -1.86 9.84 28.35
CA LEU A 234 -2.08 8.93 29.49
C LEU A 234 -3.35 8.07 29.33
N ASP A 235 -4.34 8.55 28.58
CA ASP A 235 -5.62 7.86 28.38
C ASP A 235 -5.53 6.73 27.33
N ALA A 236 -4.54 6.76 26.44
CA ALA A 236 -4.34 5.73 25.40
C ALA A 236 -3.69 4.44 25.95
N ALA A 237 -2.98 4.51 27.08
CA ALA A 237 -2.35 3.36 27.72
C ALA A 237 -3.29 2.59 28.67
N GLY A 238 -4.55 3.05 28.84
CA GLY A 238 -5.52 2.50 29.78
C GLY A 238 -6.73 1.81 29.16
N ALA A 239 -6.75 1.62 27.84
CA ALA A 239 -7.85 0.97 27.11
C ALA A 239 -7.38 -0.33 26.43
N GLU A 240 -7.06 -1.33 27.26
CA GLU A 240 -7.10 -2.76 26.86
C GLU A 240 -8.28 -3.46 27.54
#